data_AF-A0A564ZBT3-F1
#
_entry.id   AF-A0A564ZBT3-F1
#
_cell.length_a   1.000
_cell.length_b   1.000
_cell.length_c   1.000
_cell.angle_alpha   90.00
_cell.angle_beta   90.00
_cell.angle_gamma   90.00
#
_symmetry.space_group_name_H-M   'P 1'
#
loop_
_entity.id
_entity.type
_entity.pdbx_description
1 polymer ?
#
loop_
_entity_poly.entity_id
_entity_poly.type
_entity_poly.pdbx_seq_one_letter_code
_entity_poly.pdbx_strand_id
1 'polypeptide(L)'
;MNVVKLNGVKVYNLTTERSLPEWASRAEKKKILKKDPGADTHIELIHELEMPDASTYITCSPDQKYLFVLGRYKPRVRCYELKNLSMKFDRCVDYLPTRMTCLSHDYSKFALLEEERWIDIHSAGGHHFRFRVPRAGVDIHYTLFNCHLLVPSTGNTVYRMDLCEGRFATPLTSSTLSESESLNVSCFMEELDVLLAGTSRGSVQGWDLRSGDWTFNLNVWSSSSRPVELNKSTRFACTNLTHKDALNFAVGTSEGLVHIYDVRQTKSPWHTRDTEYRRSVKTVTFHDDKVLAMVANCLKIWNIDTGKMFVGFETGPIEVNWMYHFPGSGLIMLANEAPKVSRYFIPLLGEAPYWCSYLDQTITEFEPDVTTMYDGYKFLTRHQLLEYGMMDLIGTKLLRAYMHGYFVSNQLFVKIKEKITAATPAVIQTSTVSKNVQIASTKAEKEAITAAEMDEAASDNRFTKLKLARMTCDIANAESDLIRIHQARLEKKRQRKELRKIRAARADALVKKQD
;
A
#
# COMPACT_ATOMS: atom_id res chain seq x y z
N MET A 1 10.61 -10.37 5.57
CA MET A 1 9.82 -9.26 5.00
C MET A 1 10.71 -8.46 4.07
N ASN A 2 10.35 -8.26 2.80
CA ASN A 2 11.18 -7.51 1.86
C ASN A 2 10.61 -6.09 1.71
N VAL A 3 11.43 -5.07 2.02
CA VAL A 3 11.01 -3.66 1.96
C VAL A 3 11.58 -3.02 0.70
N VAL A 4 10.71 -2.53 -0.17
CA VAL A 4 11.08 -1.79 -1.37
C VAL A 4 10.73 -0.33 -1.16
N LYS A 5 11.72 0.57 -1.28
CA LYS A 5 11.51 2.01 -1.19
C LYS A 5 11.41 2.59 -2.60
N LEU A 6 10.26 3.13 -2.95
CA LEU A 6 9.98 3.69 -4.29
C LEU A 6 9.34 5.06 -4.12
N ASN A 7 9.90 6.07 -4.79
CA ASN A 7 9.43 7.47 -4.68
C ASN A 7 9.33 7.99 -3.23
N GLY A 8 10.18 7.48 -2.32
CA GLY A 8 10.14 7.83 -0.89
C GLY A 8 9.05 7.13 -0.07
N VAL A 9 8.24 6.28 -0.71
CA VAL A 9 7.23 5.43 -0.05
C VAL A 9 7.79 4.03 0.14
N LYS A 10 7.57 3.46 1.34
CA LYS A 10 7.95 2.09 1.66
C LYS A 10 6.81 1.15 1.27
N VAL A 11 7.12 0.15 0.47
CA VAL A 11 6.22 -0.97 0.14
C VAL A 11 6.78 -2.20 0.81
N TYR A 12 5.95 -2.86 1.60
CA TYR A 12 6.32 -4.07 2.31
C TYR A 12 5.76 -5.27 1.57
N ASN A 13 6.65 -6.11 1.06
CA ASN A 13 6.30 -7.41 0.54
C ASN A 13 6.26 -8.42 1.69
N LEU A 14 5.05 -8.90 1.98
CA LEU A 14 4.77 -9.89 3.03
C LEU A 14 4.76 -11.31 2.46
N THR A 15 5.00 -11.47 1.16
CA THR A 15 5.07 -12.79 0.54
C THR A 15 6.37 -13.47 0.90
N THR A 16 6.23 -14.76 1.16
CA THR A 16 7.31 -15.61 1.57
C THR A 16 7.87 -16.21 0.28
N GLU A 17 9.03 -15.72 -0.17
CA GLU A 17 9.60 -16.09 -1.48
C GLU A 17 9.97 -17.58 -1.60
N ARG A 18 9.93 -18.33 -0.50
CA ARG A 18 10.17 -19.78 -0.49
C ARG A 18 8.87 -20.52 -0.15
N SER A 19 8.28 -21.15 -1.16
CA SER A 19 7.29 -22.21 -0.97
C SER A 19 8.04 -23.48 -0.55
N LEU A 20 7.75 -24.00 0.64
CA LEU A 20 8.24 -25.32 1.03
C LEU A 20 7.52 -26.37 0.18
N PRO A 21 8.19 -27.44 -0.26
CA PRO A 21 7.55 -28.49 -1.05
C PRO A 21 6.33 -29.08 -0.34
N GLU A 22 5.29 -29.40 -1.10
CA GLU A 22 4.03 -29.92 -0.56
C GLU A 22 4.21 -31.28 0.14
N TRP A 23 5.08 -32.14 -0.40
CA TRP A 23 5.37 -33.47 0.14
C TRP A 23 6.15 -33.46 1.46
N ALA A 24 6.78 -32.33 1.82
CA ALA A 24 7.52 -32.23 3.08
C ALA A 24 6.54 -32.26 4.26
N SER A 25 6.77 -33.15 5.22
CA SER A 25 5.94 -33.26 6.41
C SER A 25 5.95 -31.94 7.20
N ARG A 26 4.90 -31.66 7.97
CA ARG A 26 4.85 -30.45 8.84
C ARG A 26 6.07 -30.36 9.77
N ALA A 27 6.60 -31.51 10.21
CA ALA A 27 7.81 -31.57 11.03
C ALA A 27 9.07 -31.16 10.25
N GLU A 28 9.21 -31.61 9.01
CA GLU A 28 10.30 -31.21 8.12
C GLU A 28 10.20 -29.74 7.71
N LYS A 29 8.99 -29.26 7.36
CA LYS A 29 8.74 -27.84 7.09
C LYS A 29 9.17 -26.97 8.27
N LYS A 30 8.85 -27.36 9.50
CA LYS A 30 9.30 -26.67 10.73
C LYS A 30 10.82 -26.76 10.93
N LYS A 31 11.47 -27.89 10.61
CA LYS A 31 12.93 -28.02 10.70
C LYS A 31 13.64 -27.14 9.67
N ILE A 32 13.12 -27.08 8.44
CA ILE A 32 13.65 -26.24 7.36
C ILE A 32 13.48 -24.76 7.73
N LEU A 33 12.28 -24.38 8.17
CA LEU A 33 12.01 -23.01 8.61
C LEU A 33 12.91 -22.61 9.79
N LYS A 34 13.13 -23.48 10.79
CA LYS A 34 14.07 -23.19 11.91
C LYS A 34 15.53 -23.06 11.47
N LYS A 35 15.91 -23.66 10.34
CA LYS A 35 17.26 -23.58 9.79
C LYS A 35 17.43 -22.32 8.93
N ASP A 36 16.35 -21.68 8.52
CA ASP A 36 16.39 -20.51 7.67
C ASP A 36 16.76 -19.25 8.49
N PRO A 37 17.85 -18.53 8.13
CA PRO A 37 18.30 -17.33 8.84
C PRO A 37 17.34 -16.14 8.73
N GLY A 38 16.30 -16.25 7.88
CA GLY A 38 15.25 -15.24 7.69
C GLY A 38 13.93 -15.57 8.37
N ALA A 39 13.83 -16.68 9.12
CA ALA A 39 12.59 -17.13 9.75
C ALA A 39 12.04 -16.14 10.77
N ASP A 40 12.90 -15.42 11.50
CA ASP A 40 12.48 -14.41 12.47
C ASP A 40 11.82 -13.20 11.80
N THR A 41 12.07 -12.97 10.51
CA THR A 41 11.48 -11.87 9.71
C THR A 41 10.26 -12.32 8.89
N HIS A 42 9.82 -13.57 9.08
CA HIS A 42 8.76 -14.19 8.31
C HIS A 42 7.41 -13.99 8.99
N ILE A 43 6.56 -13.18 8.38
CA ILE A 43 5.23 -12.87 8.89
C ILE A 43 4.20 -13.55 8.00
N GLU A 44 3.47 -14.53 8.54
CA GLU A 44 2.27 -15.07 7.91
C GLU A 44 1.04 -14.39 8.49
N LEU A 45 0.34 -13.59 7.68
CA LEU A 45 -0.90 -12.94 8.13
C LEU A 45 -2.06 -13.94 8.30
N ILE A 46 -2.31 -14.72 7.25
CA ILE A 46 -3.34 -15.75 7.23
C ILE A 46 -2.63 -17.09 7.07
N HIS A 47 -2.96 -18.02 7.95
CA HIS A 47 -2.39 -19.36 7.96
C HIS A 47 -2.80 -20.13 6.70
N GLU A 48 -1.82 -20.76 6.05
CA GLU A 48 -2.03 -21.60 4.85
C GLU A 48 -2.84 -20.89 3.74
N LEU A 49 -2.68 -19.56 3.59
CA LEU A 49 -3.25 -18.81 2.45
C LEU A 49 -2.43 -19.08 1.16
N GLU A 50 -2.57 -20.31 0.70
CA GLU A 50 -1.99 -20.85 -0.53
C GLU A 50 -3.04 -21.68 -1.28
N MET A 51 -2.75 -21.98 -2.54
CA MET A 51 -3.44 -22.90 -3.44
C MET A 51 -2.45 -23.97 -3.88
N PRO A 52 -2.90 -25.18 -4.23
CA PRO A 52 -1.98 -26.24 -4.69
C PRO A 52 -1.19 -25.88 -5.96
N ASP A 53 -1.78 -25.07 -6.84
CA ASP A 53 -1.18 -24.72 -8.14
C ASP A 53 -1.12 -23.20 -8.32
N ALA A 54 -2.26 -22.58 -8.67
CA ALA A 54 -2.37 -21.15 -8.87
C ALA A 54 -3.71 -20.62 -8.34
N SER A 55 -3.74 -19.32 -8.04
CA SER A 55 -4.95 -18.59 -7.67
C SER A 55 -5.46 -17.74 -8.83
N THR A 56 -6.76 -17.81 -9.11
CA THR A 56 -7.38 -17.08 -10.24
C THR A 56 -7.96 -15.75 -9.79
N TYR A 57 -8.70 -15.76 -8.69
CA TYR A 57 -9.53 -14.65 -8.26
C TYR A 57 -9.60 -14.58 -6.74
N ILE A 58 -9.69 -13.35 -6.22
CA ILE A 58 -9.79 -13.07 -4.78
C ILE A 58 -10.88 -12.03 -4.59
N THR A 59 -11.78 -12.31 -3.66
CA THR A 59 -12.81 -11.37 -3.19
C THR A 59 -13.03 -11.51 -1.71
N CYS A 60 -13.59 -10.47 -1.09
CA CYS A 60 -14.03 -10.52 0.29
C CYS A 60 -15.56 -10.38 0.36
N SER A 61 -16.15 -10.89 1.43
CA SER A 61 -17.54 -10.62 1.78
C SER A 61 -17.77 -9.11 1.95
N PRO A 62 -19.00 -8.59 1.72
CA PRO A 62 -19.34 -7.20 1.98
C PRO A 62 -18.98 -6.73 3.40
N ASP A 63 -19.15 -7.62 4.40
CA ASP A 63 -18.79 -7.38 5.81
C ASP A 63 -17.28 -7.35 6.09
N GLN A 64 -16.43 -7.66 5.10
CA GLN A 64 -14.97 -7.77 5.23
C GLN A 64 -14.51 -8.73 6.34
N LYS A 65 -15.28 -9.79 6.63
CA LYS A 65 -14.95 -10.83 7.62
C LYS A 65 -14.45 -12.11 6.96
N TYR A 66 -14.85 -12.38 5.73
CA TYR A 66 -14.56 -13.61 5.02
C TYR A 66 -13.86 -13.33 3.70
N LEU A 67 -12.70 -13.92 3.50
CA LEU A 67 -11.93 -13.83 2.26
C LEU A 67 -12.12 -15.11 1.46
N PHE A 68 -12.44 -14.97 0.18
CA PHE A 68 -12.57 -16.06 -0.76
C PHE A 68 -11.42 -16.05 -1.75
N VAL A 69 -10.88 -17.22 -2.03
CA VAL A 69 -9.86 -17.41 -3.05
C VAL A 69 -10.23 -18.60 -3.92
N LEU A 70 -10.21 -18.38 -5.24
CA LEU A 70 -10.48 -19.38 -6.26
C LEU A 70 -9.17 -19.99 -6.76
N GLY A 71 -9.14 -21.32 -6.92
CA GLY A 71 -7.96 -22.08 -7.34
C GLY A 71 -8.17 -22.94 -8.60
N ARG A 72 -7.10 -23.16 -9.37
CA ARG A 72 -7.13 -23.93 -10.64
C ARG A 72 -7.13 -25.46 -10.45
N TYR A 73 -6.16 -26.01 -9.72
CA TYR A 73 -5.97 -27.46 -9.61
C TYR A 73 -7.01 -28.10 -8.68
N LYS A 74 -7.76 -29.08 -9.25
CA LYS A 74 -9.03 -29.58 -8.69
C LYS A 74 -9.87 -28.36 -8.29
N PRO A 75 -10.59 -27.76 -9.26
CA PRO A 75 -11.27 -26.48 -9.10
C PRO A 75 -11.87 -26.34 -7.72
N ARG A 76 -11.48 -25.30 -7.00
CA ARG A 76 -11.86 -25.18 -5.59
C ARG A 76 -12.04 -23.74 -5.18
N VAL A 77 -12.85 -23.59 -4.13
CA VAL A 77 -13.12 -22.35 -3.44
C VAL A 77 -12.71 -22.51 -1.99
N ARG A 78 -11.71 -21.74 -1.57
CA ARG A 78 -11.31 -21.65 -0.17
C ARG A 78 -11.89 -20.37 0.42
N CYS A 79 -12.54 -20.51 1.57
CA CYS A 79 -13.00 -19.39 2.38
C CYS A 79 -12.14 -19.31 3.63
N TYR A 80 -11.62 -18.12 3.93
CA TYR A 80 -10.81 -17.82 5.12
C TYR A 80 -11.59 -16.87 6.02
N GLU A 81 -11.59 -17.15 7.30
CA GLU A 81 -12.19 -16.27 8.30
C GLU A 81 -11.10 -15.34 8.84
N LEU A 82 -11.26 -14.04 8.59
CA LEU A 82 -10.23 -13.04 8.87
C LEU A 82 -10.02 -12.83 10.38
N LYS A 83 -11.07 -13.01 11.20
CA LYS A 83 -10.95 -12.93 12.66
C LYS A 83 -10.07 -14.04 13.26
N ASN A 84 -10.16 -15.26 12.71
CA ASN A 84 -9.40 -16.41 13.19
C ASN A 84 -8.08 -16.61 12.42
N LEU A 85 -7.85 -15.83 11.36
CA LEU A 85 -6.67 -15.89 10.49
C LEU A 85 -6.44 -17.29 9.89
N SER A 86 -7.50 -18.06 9.68
CA SER A 86 -7.42 -19.45 9.26
C SER A 86 -8.46 -19.78 8.19
N MET A 87 -8.22 -20.87 7.47
CA MET A 87 -9.20 -21.41 6.52
C MET A 87 -10.43 -21.91 7.26
N LYS A 88 -11.62 -21.53 6.79
CA LYS A 88 -12.91 -21.98 7.30
C LYS A 88 -13.38 -23.26 6.61
N PHE A 89 -13.30 -23.27 5.28
CA PHE A 89 -13.59 -24.46 4.48
C PHE A 89 -12.85 -24.41 3.13
N ASP A 90 -12.66 -25.60 2.56
CA ASP A 90 -12.21 -25.84 1.18
C ASP A 90 -13.28 -26.67 0.48
N ARG A 91 -13.85 -26.15 -0.61
CA ARG A 91 -14.85 -26.86 -1.42
C ARG A 91 -14.31 -27.08 -2.82
N CYS A 92 -14.30 -28.34 -3.25
CA CYS A 92 -14.08 -28.66 -4.66
C CYS A 92 -15.36 -28.44 -5.46
N VAL A 93 -15.19 -27.99 -6.68
CA VAL A 93 -16.22 -27.66 -7.67
C VAL A 93 -15.94 -28.48 -8.92
N ASP A 94 -16.97 -28.76 -9.71
CA ASP A 94 -16.85 -29.59 -10.91
C ASP A 94 -16.05 -28.88 -12.00
N TYR A 95 -16.32 -27.59 -12.23
CA TYR A 95 -15.67 -26.76 -13.25
C TYR A 95 -14.86 -25.62 -12.62
N LEU A 96 -13.94 -25.04 -13.40
CA LEU A 96 -13.09 -23.95 -12.94
C LEU A 96 -13.91 -22.68 -12.67
N PRO A 97 -13.96 -22.16 -11.43
CA PRO A 97 -14.65 -20.92 -11.14
C PRO A 97 -13.80 -19.72 -11.59
N THR A 98 -14.40 -18.84 -12.40
CA THR A 98 -13.77 -17.64 -12.96
C THR A 98 -14.05 -16.39 -12.13
N ARG A 99 -15.31 -16.20 -11.71
CA ARG A 99 -15.76 -15.06 -10.89
C ARG A 99 -16.69 -15.53 -9.78
N MET A 100 -16.84 -14.70 -8.75
CA MET A 100 -17.71 -15.00 -7.61
C MET A 100 -18.36 -13.72 -7.09
N THR A 101 -19.62 -13.82 -6.69
CA THR A 101 -20.33 -12.78 -5.93
C THR A 101 -20.92 -13.34 -4.64
N CYS A 102 -20.86 -12.53 -3.59
CA CYS A 102 -21.58 -12.82 -2.35
C CYS A 102 -23.04 -12.41 -2.52
N LEU A 103 -23.97 -13.31 -2.17
CA LEU A 103 -25.41 -13.02 -2.19
C LEU A 103 -25.90 -12.53 -0.82
N SER A 104 -25.14 -12.85 0.23
CA SER A 104 -25.34 -12.36 1.59
C SER A 104 -24.17 -11.46 1.99
N HIS A 105 -24.37 -10.67 3.04
CA HIS A 105 -23.30 -9.91 3.69
C HIS A 105 -22.20 -10.84 4.26
N ASP A 106 -22.57 -12.08 4.59
CA ASP A 106 -21.70 -13.13 5.09
C ASP A 106 -21.31 -14.16 4.00
N TYR A 107 -20.45 -15.11 4.37
CA TYR A 107 -20.12 -16.30 3.56
C TYR A 107 -21.29 -17.28 3.35
N SER A 108 -22.43 -17.05 3.99
CA SER A 108 -23.54 -18.00 4.07
C SER A 108 -24.14 -18.35 2.71
N LYS A 109 -24.17 -17.40 1.77
CA LYS A 109 -24.67 -17.60 0.40
C LYS A 109 -23.80 -16.85 -0.59
N PHE A 110 -23.35 -17.55 -1.62
CA PHE A 110 -22.55 -16.97 -2.69
C PHE A 110 -22.82 -17.71 -4.01
N ALA A 111 -22.60 -17.01 -5.12
CA ALA A 111 -22.72 -17.57 -6.47
C ALA A 111 -21.34 -17.62 -7.12
N LEU A 112 -21.05 -18.75 -7.79
CA LEU A 112 -19.87 -18.97 -8.58
C LEU A 112 -20.24 -18.93 -10.06
N LEU A 113 -19.47 -18.19 -10.84
CA LEU A 113 -19.49 -18.27 -12.28
C LEU A 113 -18.39 -19.24 -12.70
N GLU A 114 -18.80 -20.36 -13.27
CA GLU A 114 -17.92 -21.42 -13.72
C GLU A 114 -17.69 -21.38 -15.23
N GLU A 115 -16.66 -22.08 -15.67
CA GLU A 115 -16.49 -22.40 -17.08
C GLU A 115 -17.68 -23.22 -17.62
N GLU A 116 -17.77 -23.35 -18.95
CA GLU A 116 -18.85 -24.07 -19.64
C GLU A 116 -20.30 -23.57 -19.43
N ARG A 117 -20.44 -22.30 -18.99
CA ARG A 117 -21.72 -21.57 -18.81
C ARG A 117 -22.52 -22.01 -17.58
N TRP A 118 -21.89 -22.67 -16.62
CA TRP A 118 -22.51 -23.08 -15.38
C TRP A 118 -22.45 -21.97 -14.33
N ILE A 119 -23.51 -21.87 -13.52
CA ILE A 119 -23.56 -21.01 -12.35
C ILE A 119 -24.01 -21.86 -11.18
N ASP A 120 -23.16 -21.88 -10.15
CA ASP A 120 -23.36 -22.67 -8.94
C ASP A 120 -23.64 -21.75 -7.77
N ILE A 121 -24.79 -21.94 -7.15
CA ILE A 121 -25.20 -21.24 -5.95
C ILE A 121 -24.90 -22.14 -4.75
N HIS A 122 -24.08 -21.60 -3.86
CA HIS A 122 -23.70 -22.26 -2.63
C HIS A 122 -24.41 -21.64 -1.43
N SER A 123 -24.72 -22.50 -0.46
CA SER A 123 -25.14 -22.14 0.87
C SER A 123 -24.07 -22.54 1.90
N ALA A 124 -24.28 -22.22 3.18
CA ALA A 124 -23.43 -22.69 4.28
C ALA A 124 -23.33 -24.22 4.33
N GLY A 125 -24.38 -24.95 3.93
CA GLY A 125 -24.43 -26.40 3.89
C GLY A 125 -23.72 -27.05 2.69
N GLY A 126 -23.30 -26.27 1.69
CA GLY A 126 -22.64 -26.79 0.49
C GLY A 126 -23.26 -26.27 -0.80
N HIS A 127 -23.18 -27.07 -1.86
CA HIS A 127 -23.88 -26.80 -3.12
C HIS A 127 -25.40 -26.83 -2.90
N HIS A 128 -26.10 -25.79 -3.35
CA HIS A 128 -27.55 -25.68 -3.22
C HIS A 128 -28.24 -25.89 -4.58
N PHE A 129 -27.87 -25.09 -5.57
CA PHE A 129 -28.52 -25.09 -6.87
C PHE A 129 -27.55 -24.74 -7.98
N ARG A 130 -27.67 -25.42 -9.12
CA ARG A 130 -26.87 -25.18 -10.31
C ARG A 130 -27.78 -25.01 -11.51
N PHE A 131 -27.47 -24.01 -12.34
CA PHE A 131 -28.17 -23.78 -13.59
C PHE A 131 -27.22 -23.32 -14.68
N ARG A 132 -27.69 -23.39 -15.92
CA ARG A 132 -26.89 -23.07 -17.10
C ARG A 132 -27.42 -21.82 -17.79
N VAL A 133 -26.49 -20.96 -18.24
CA VAL A 133 -26.78 -19.76 -19.02
C VAL A 133 -26.61 -20.04 -20.52
N PRO A 134 -27.39 -19.41 -21.42
CA PRO A 134 -27.31 -19.73 -22.85
C PRO A 134 -25.94 -19.45 -23.49
N ARG A 135 -25.26 -18.36 -23.10
CA ARG A 135 -23.88 -18.03 -23.52
C ARG A 135 -22.96 -17.96 -22.30
N ALA A 136 -21.65 -18.07 -22.50
CA ALA A 136 -20.69 -18.05 -21.40
C ALA A 136 -20.70 -16.69 -20.71
N GLY A 137 -20.85 -16.71 -19.38
CA GLY A 137 -20.74 -15.52 -18.56
C GLY A 137 -19.28 -15.07 -18.50
N VAL A 138 -19.06 -13.77 -18.48
CA VAL A 138 -17.72 -13.19 -18.34
C VAL A 138 -17.53 -12.61 -16.94
N ASP A 139 -18.62 -12.10 -16.36
CA ASP A 139 -18.64 -11.55 -15.03
C ASP A 139 -20.00 -11.85 -14.39
N ILE A 140 -20.11 -11.62 -13.09
CA ILE A 140 -21.32 -11.91 -12.33
C ILE A 140 -21.52 -10.82 -11.28
N HIS A 141 -22.74 -10.29 -11.18
CA HIS A 141 -23.13 -9.23 -10.23
C HIS A 141 -24.47 -9.59 -9.59
N TYR A 142 -24.69 -9.16 -8.34
CA TYR A 142 -25.93 -9.43 -7.62
C TYR A 142 -26.55 -8.13 -7.15
N THR A 143 -27.85 -7.94 -7.39
CA THR A 143 -28.60 -6.80 -6.87
C THR A 143 -29.41 -7.19 -5.64
N LEU A 144 -29.18 -6.46 -4.54
CA LEU A 144 -29.81 -6.72 -3.25
C LEU A 144 -31.31 -6.43 -3.26
N PHE A 145 -31.75 -5.38 -3.97
CA PHE A 145 -33.14 -4.92 -3.95
C PHE A 145 -34.09 -5.81 -4.76
N ASN A 146 -33.69 -6.21 -5.96
CA ASN A 146 -34.51 -7.02 -6.86
C ASN A 146 -34.19 -8.53 -6.76
N CYS A 147 -33.17 -8.92 -5.98
CA CYS A 147 -32.65 -10.28 -5.90
C CYS A 147 -32.28 -10.85 -7.28
N HIS A 148 -31.84 -9.99 -8.20
CA HIS A 148 -31.46 -10.41 -9.55
C HIS A 148 -29.96 -10.67 -9.62
N LEU A 149 -29.62 -11.82 -10.21
CA LEU A 149 -28.26 -12.17 -10.59
C LEU A 149 -28.04 -11.76 -12.04
N LEU A 150 -27.11 -10.83 -12.25
CA LEU A 150 -26.75 -10.28 -13.55
C LEU A 150 -25.53 -11.02 -14.08
N VAL A 151 -25.66 -11.57 -15.28
CA VAL A 151 -24.61 -12.34 -15.94
C VAL A 151 -24.38 -11.75 -17.33
N PRO A 152 -23.46 -10.78 -17.47
CA PRO A 152 -22.96 -10.36 -18.76
C PRO A 152 -22.30 -11.55 -19.47
N SER A 153 -22.74 -11.81 -20.70
CA SER A 153 -22.23 -12.91 -21.50
C SER A 153 -21.20 -12.44 -22.52
N THR A 154 -20.46 -13.39 -23.09
CA THR A 154 -19.53 -13.13 -24.21
C THR A 154 -20.24 -12.68 -25.50
N GLY A 155 -21.57 -12.61 -25.51
CA GLY A 155 -22.34 -11.99 -26.59
C GLY A 155 -22.70 -10.54 -26.29
N ASN A 156 -23.79 -10.08 -26.91
CA ASN A 156 -24.36 -8.75 -26.73
C ASN A 156 -25.46 -8.67 -25.66
N THR A 157 -25.67 -9.75 -24.89
CA THR A 157 -26.77 -9.85 -23.94
C THR A 157 -26.27 -10.02 -22.51
N VAL A 158 -26.89 -9.32 -21.57
CA VAL A 158 -26.74 -9.57 -20.13
C VAL A 158 -27.96 -10.34 -19.66
N TYR A 159 -27.75 -11.55 -19.15
CA TYR A 159 -28.83 -12.37 -18.63
C TYR A 159 -29.17 -11.94 -17.20
N ARG A 160 -30.46 -11.90 -16.88
CA ARG A 160 -30.98 -11.59 -15.55
C ARG A 160 -31.69 -12.82 -15.02
N MET A 161 -31.19 -13.38 -13.92
CA MET A 161 -31.84 -14.49 -13.23
C MET A 161 -32.43 -13.97 -11.94
N ASP A 162 -33.74 -14.07 -11.79
CA ASP A 162 -34.39 -13.76 -10.52
C ASP A 162 -34.23 -14.96 -9.57
N LEU A 163 -33.55 -14.74 -8.45
CA LEU A 163 -33.32 -15.78 -7.44
C LEU A 163 -34.54 -15.99 -6.53
N CYS A 164 -35.47 -15.05 -6.46
CA CYS A 164 -36.72 -15.19 -5.72
C CYS A 164 -37.69 -16.11 -6.46
N GLU A 165 -37.90 -15.86 -7.75
CA GLU A 165 -38.80 -16.67 -8.58
C GLU A 165 -38.14 -17.92 -9.17
N GLY A 166 -36.81 -17.94 -9.26
CA GLY A 166 -36.06 -19.00 -9.91
C GLY A 166 -36.22 -19.02 -11.43
N ARG A 167 -36.45 -17.85 -12.05
CA ARG A 167 -36.71 -17.70 -13.49
C ARG A 167 -35.79 -16.67 -14.12
N PHE A 168 -35.51 -16.86 -15.41
CA PHE A 168 -34.83 -15.84 -16.19
C PHE A 168 -35.81 -14.69 -16.50
N ALA A 169 -35.47 -13.50 -16.04
CA ALA A 169 -36.13 -12.27 -16.46
C ALA A 169 -35.69 -11.90 -17.88
N THR A 170 -36.33 -10.90 -18.47
CA THR A 170 -35.99 -10.44 -19.82
C THR A 170 -34.51 -10.01 -19.88
N PRO A 171 -33.70 -10.53 -20.81
CA PRO A 171 -32.30 -10.18 -20.89
C PRO A 171 -32.13 -8.71 -21.31
N LEU A 172 -31.07 -8.07 -20.83
CA LEU A 172 -30.72 -6.72 -21.26
C LEU A 172 -29.93 -6.81 -22.56
N THR A 173 -30.42 -6.10 -23.57
CA THR A 173 -29.79 -6.02 -24.89
C THR A 173 -29.61 -4.56 -25.24
N SER A 174 -28.47 -4.19 -25.83
CA SER A 174 -28.31 -2.85 -26.39
C SER A 174 -28.61 -2.88 -27.89
N SER A 175 -29.18 -1.79 -28.38
CA SER A 175 -29.48 -1.60 -29.81
C SER A 175 -28.23 -1.39 -30.67
N THR A 176 -27.09 -1.08 -30.05
CA THR A 176 -25.85 -0.71 -30.73
C THR A 176 -24.86 -1.87 -30.88
N LEU A 177 -24.97 -2.93 -30.07
CA LEU A 177 -24.12 -4.11 -30.21
C LEU A 177 -24.65 -5.03 -31.30
N SER A 178 -23.85 -5.27 -32.33
CA SER A 178 -24.06 -6.44 -33.17
C SER A 178 -23.72 -7.72 -32.40
N GLU A 179 -24.28 -8.86 -32.83
CA GLU A 179 -23.99 -10.16 -32.19
C GLU A 179 -22.51 -10.57 -32.23
N SER A 180 -21.73 -9.98 -33.13
CA SER A 180 -20.29 -10.20 -33.25
C SER A 180 -19.48 -9.53 -32.13
N GLU A 181 -20.09 -8.63 -31.36
CA GLU A 181 -19.42 -7.91 -30.28
C GLU A 181 -19.63 -8.62 -28.95
N SER A 182 -18.52 -8.83 -28.25
CA SER A 182 -18.49 -9.49 -26.96
C SER A 182 -18.36 -8.48 -25.83
N LEU A 183 -19.13 -8.68 -24.76
CA LEU A 183 -18.84 -8.06 -23.47
C LEU A 183 -17.66 -8.79 -22.83
N ASN A 184 -16.71 -8.03 -22.30
CA ASN A 184 -15.48 -8.55 -21.70
C ASN A 184 -15.41 -8.34 -20.19
N VAL A 185 -16.15 -7.36 -19.69
CA VAL A 185 -16.11 -6.95 -18.28
C VAL A 185 -17.40 -6.25 -17.95
N SER A 186 -17.74 -6.22 -16.67
CA SER A 186 -18.81 -5.37 -16.17
C SER A 186 -18.49 -4.78 -14.82
N CYS A 187 -19.25 -3.76 -14.46
CA CYS A 187 -19.23 -3.13 -13.16
C CYS A 187 -20.66 -2.73 -12.82
N PHE A 188 -21.18 -3.24 -11.72
CA PHE A 188 -22.45 -2.79 -11.18
C PHE A 188 -22.22 -1.56 -10.29
N MET A 189 -22.97 -0.48 -10.51
CA MET A 189 -23.00 0.71 -9.67
C MET A 189 -24.22 0.63 -8.77
N GLU A 190 -24.00 0.34 -7.49
CA GLU A 190 -25.08 0.14 -6.52
C GLU A 190 -25.89 1.42 -6.28
N GLU A 191 -25.27 2.61 -6.32
CA GLU A 191 -25.99 3.85 -5.97
C GLU A 191 -26.95 4.33 -7.06
N LEU A 192 -26.69 3.97 -8.33
CA LEU A 192 -27.53 4.36 -9.48
C LEU A 192 -28.42 3.22 -10.00
N ASP A 193 -28.22 1.99 -9.51
CA ASP A 193 -28.78 0.77 -10.10
C ASP A 193 -28.47 0.65 -11.60
N VAL A 194 -27.24 0.99 -12.00
CA VAL A 194 -26.78 0.91 -13.40
C VAL A 194 -25.71 -0.17 -13.52
N LEU A 195 -25.90 -1.06 -14.50
CA LEU A 195 -24.86 -2.00 -14.90
C LEU A 195 -24.07 -1.41 -16.06
N LEU A 196 -22.76 -1.23 -15.90
CA LEU A 196 -21.85 -0.91 -16.99
C LEU A 196 -21.17 -2.17 -17.51
N ALA A 197 -21.04 -2.33 -18.83
CA ALA A 197 -20.23 -3.38 -19.43
C ALA A 197 -19.31 -2.85 -20.54
N GLY A 198 -18.11 -3.40 -20.58
CA GLY A 198 -17.06 -3.04 -21.53
C GLY A 198 -17.02 -4.02 -22.68
N THR A 199 -16.89 -3.50 -23.89
CA THR A 199 -16.92 -4.29 -25.12
C THR A 199 -15.51 -4.54 -25.66
N SER A 200 -15.39 -5.54 -26.53
CA SER A 200 -14.16 -5.79 -27.29
C SER A 200 -13.80 -4.71 -28.32
N ARG A 201 -14.75 -3.81 -28.68
CA ARG A 201 -14.49 -2.67 -29.58
C ARG A 201 -13.97 -1.42 -28.86
N GLY A 202 -13.89 -1.45 -27.53
CA GLY A 202 -13.47 -0.29 -26.75
C GLY A 202 -14.60 0.71 -26.53
N SER A 203 -15.84 0.21 -26.42
CA SER A 203 -16.98 0.97 -25.94
C SER A 203 -17.44 0.47 -24.58
N VAL A 204 -18.02 1.34 -23.77
CA VAL A 204 -18.67 1.02 -22.51
C VAL A 204 -20.14 1.30 -22.66
N GLN A 205 -20.94 0.30 -22.37
CA GLN A 205 -22.40 0.37 -22.43
C GLN A 205 -22.97 0.33 -21.03
N GLY A 206 -24.11 0.98 -20.82
CA GLY A 206 -24.81 0.93 -19.55
C GLY A 206 -26.30 0.68 -19.71
N TRP A 207 -26.84 -0.06 -18.76
CA TRP A 207 -28.26 -0.37 -18.64
C TRP A 207 -28.75 0.08 -17.27
N ASP A 208 -29.86 0.79 -17.23
CA ASP A 208 -30.58 1.07 -15.98
C ASP A 208 -31.40 -0.18 -15.63
N LEU A 209 -31.19 -0.74 -14.44
CA LEU A 209 -31.83 -1.98 -14.04
C LEU A 209 -33.31 -1.80 -13.68
N ARG A 210 -33.73 -0.57 -13.39
CA ARG A 210 -35.11 -0.25 -13.01
C ARG A 210 -36.04 -0.24 -14.22
N SER A 211 -35.60 0.40 -15.32
CA SER A 211 -36.33 0.37 -16.59
C SER A 211 -35.99 -0.87 -17.42
N GLY A 212 -34.78 -1.40 -17.27
CA GLY A 212 -34.23 -2.43 -18.16
C GLY A 212 -33.79 -1.89 -19.52
N ASP A 213 -33.79 -0.56 -19.69
CA ASP A 213 -33.40 0.09 -20.93
C ASP A 213 -31.89 0.32 -21.00
N TRP A 214 -31.37 0.29 -22.22
CA TRP A 214 -30.02 0.75 -22.50
C TRP A 214 -29.97 2.28 -22.47
N THR A 215 -29.14 2.83 -21.58
CA THR A 215 -29.10 4.28 -21.28
C THR A 215 -27.77 4.93 -21.63
N PHE A 216 -26.66 4.18 -21.58
CA PHE A 216 -25.32 4.74 -21.67
C PHE A 216 -24.49 4.09 -22.78
N ASN A 217 -23.75 4.92 -23.52
CA ASN A 217 -22.81 4.48 -24.55
C ASN A 217 -21.63 5.43 -24.67
N LEU A 218 -20.45 4.93 -24.28
CA LEU A 218 -19.20 5.65 -24.31
C LEU A 218 -18.22 4.94 -25.23
N ASN A 219 -17.80 5.61 -26.30
CA ASN A 219 -16.74 5.09 -27.18
C ASN A 219 -15.36 5.55 -26.70
N VAL A 220 -14.73 4.75 -25.82
CA VAL A 220 -13.40 5.02 -25.23
C VAL A 220 -12.32 5.16 -26.30
N TRP A 221 -12.42 4.37 -27.37
CA TRP A 221 -11.52 4.46 -28.53
C TRP A 221 -11.43 5.87 -29.13
N SER A 222 -12.57 6.54 -29.29
CA SER A 222 -12.66 7.86 -29.93
C SER A 222 -12.48 9.02 -28.95
N SER A 223 -12.88 8.84 -27.69
CA SER A 223 -12.84 9.89 -26.68
C SER A 223 -11.47 10.03 -26.02
N SER A 224 -10.65 8.98 -26.00
CA SER A 224 -9.36 8.99 -25.32
C SER A 224 -8.24 9.63 -26.15
N SER A 225 -7.54 10.59 -25.52
CA SER A 225 -6.23 11.05 -26.02
C SER A 225 -5.20 9.95 -25.77
N ARG A 226 -4.47 9.56 -26.83
CA ARG A 226 -3.50 8.47 -26.83
C ARG A 226 -2.08 8.96 -27.05
N PRO A 227 -1.06 8.27 -26.49
CA PRO A 227 0.33 8.53 -26.84
C PRO A 227 0.56 8.35 -28.34
N VAL A 228 1.44 9.16 -28.93
CA VAL A 228 1.72 9.17 -30.38
C VAL A 228 2.13 7.78 -30.91
N GLU A 229 2.82 6.99 -30.09
CA GLU A 229 3.25 5.62 -30.38
C GLU A 229 2.10 4.64 -30.64
N LEU A 230 0.95 4.91 -30.03
CA LEU A 230 -0.22 4.03 -29.98
C LEU A 230 -1.34 4.48 -30.92
N ASN A 231 -1.12 5.53 -31.71
CA ASN A 231 -2.08 6.07 -32.67
C ASN A 231 -2.29 5.18 -33.92
N LYS A 232 -1.89 3.91 -33.88
CA LYS A 232 -2.25 2.95 -34.92
C LYS A 232 -3.76 2.73 -34.91
N SER A 233 -4.36 2.53 -36.09
CA SER A 233 -5.81 2.39 -36.30
C SER A 233 -6.41 1.05 -35.83
N THR A 234 -5.91 0.50 -34.72
CA THR A 234 -6.36 -0.79 -34.16
C THR A 234 -7.28 -0.54 -32.99
N ARG A 235 -8.57 -0.89 -33.11
CA ARG A 235 -9.49 -0.86 -31.97
C ARG A 235 -8.91 -1.71 -30.83
N PHE A 236 -9.08 -1.22 -29.60
CA PHE A 236 -8.69 -1.94 -28.39
C PHE A 236 -9.91 -2.39 -27.60
N ALA A 237 -9.74 -3.44 -26.80
CA ALA A 237 -10.80 -3.95 -25.95
C ALA A 237 -10.77 -3.27 -24.56
N CYS A 238 -11.94 -3.09 -23.96
CA CYS A 238 -12.04 -2.81 -22.54
C CYS A 238 -11.77 -4.11 -21.76
N THR A 239 -10.82 -4.08 -20.82
CA THR A 239 -10.36 -5.26 -20.06
C THR A 239 -10.70 -5.20 -18.59
N ASN A 240 -10.91 -4.00 -18.02
CA ASN A 240 -11.53 -3.90 -16.71
C ASN A 240 -12.40 -2.65 -16.56
N LEU A 241 -13.38 -2.72 -15.65
CA LEU A 241 -14.29 -1.64 -15.29
C LEU A 241 -14.48 -1.64 -13.78
N THR A 242 -14.39 -0.46 -13.16
CA THR A 242 -14.72 -0.28 -11.74
C THR A 242 -15.31 1.10 -11.51
N HIS A 243 -16.11 1.25 -10.47
CA HIS A 243 -16.65 2.52 -10.01
C HIS A 243 -16.01 2.91 -8.67
N LYS A 244 -15.93 4.21 -8.40
CA LYS A 244 -15.59 4.76 -7.08
C LYS A 244 -16.86 5.16 -6.35
N ASP A 245 -17.64 5.99 -7.04
CA ASP A 245 -18.89 6.60 -6.59
C ASP A 245 -19.90 6.50 -7.74
N ALA A 246 -21.14 6.90 -7.49
CA ALA A 246 -22.20 7.05 -8.50
C ALA A 246 -21.76 7.79 -9.79
N LEU A 247 -20.80 8.70 -9.72
CA LEU A 247 -20.38 9.53 -10.85
C LEU A 247 -19.09 9.07 -11.52
N ASN A 248 -18.15 8.51 -10.76
CA ASN A 248 -16.79 8.29 -11.23
C ASN A 248 -16.54 6.81 -11.49
N PHE A 249 -16.05 6.49 -12.68
CA PHE A 249 -15.63 5.13 -13.02
C PHE A 249 -14.33 5.12 -13.80
N ALA A 250 -13.62 4.00 -13.70
CA ALA A 250 -12.38 3.75 -14.42
C ALA A 250 -12.56 2.62 -15.43
N VAL A 251 -11.95 2.81 -16.59
CA VAL A 251 -11.88 1.85 -17.68
C VAL A 251 -10.41 1.48 -17.90
N GLY A 252 -10.09 0.19 -17.76
CA GLY A 252 -8.82 -0.38 -18.18
C GLY A 252 -8.91 -0.89 -19.62
N THR A 253 -7.89 -0.64 -20.43
CA THR A 253 -7.82 -1.10 -21.83
C THR A 253 -6.79 -2.21 -22.00
N SER A 254 -6.94 -2.97 -23.09
CA SER A 254 -5.97 -4.01 -23.49
C SER A 254 -4.58 -3.45 -23.81
N GLU A 255 -4.51 -2.15 -24.11
CA GLU A 255 -3.29 -1.41 -24.44
C GLU A 255 -2.45 -1.02 -23.22
N GLY A 256 -2.97 -1.19 -22.00
CA GLY A 256 -2.31 -0.76 -20.78
C GLY A 256 -2.61 0.68 -20.37
N LEU A 257 -3.67 1.27 -20.93
CA LEU A 257 -4.15 2.59 -20.53
C LEU A 257 -5.30 2.46 -19.53
N VAL A 258 -5.35 3.39 -18.59
CA VAL A 258 -6.44 3.53 -17.63
C VAL A 258 -7.08 4.89 -17.86
N HIS A 259 -8.38 4.89 -18.14
CA HIS A 259 -9.17 6.09 -18.35
C HIS A 259 -10.16 6.27 -17.22
N ILE A 260 -10.15 7.44 -16.58
CA ILE A 260 -11.10 7.83 -15.56
C ILE A 260 -12.15 8.71 -16.24
N TYR A 261 -13.41 8.37 -16.06
CA TYR A 261 -14.57 9.07 -16.60
C TYR A 261 -15.52 9.48 -15.48
N ASP A 262 -16.17 10.62 -15.69
CA ASP A 262 -17.42 10.97 -15.01
C ASP A 262 -18.57 10.50 -15.93
N VAL A 263 -19.59 9.83 -15.40
CA VAL A 263 -20.77 9.34 -16.14
C VAL A 263 -21.42 10.47 -16.95
N ARG A 264 -21.35 11.71 -16.45
CA ARG A 264 -21.92 12.89 -17.11
C ARG A 264 -21.07 13.38 -18.29
N GLN A 265 -19.78 13.05 -18.33
CA GLN A 265 -18.84 13.53 -19.34
C GLN A 265 -18.39 12.39 -20.26
N THR A 266 -19.16 12.17 -21.32
CA THR A 266 -18.89 11.09 -22.29
C THR A 266 -17.88 11.48 -23.38
N LYS A 267 -17.66 12.79 -23.60
CA LYS A 267 -16.88 13.28 -24.75
C LYS A 267 -15.38 13.04 -24.61
N SER A 268 -14.85 13.15 -23.39
CA SER A 268 -13.42 13.02 -23.11
C SER A 268 -13.23 12.44 -21.71
N PRO A 269 -12.22 11.59 -21.48
CA PRO A 269 -11.88 11.15 -20.13
C PRO A 269 -11.44 12.34 -19.29
N TRP A 270 -11.75 12.28 -18.00
CA TRP A 270 -11.24 13.26 -17.03
C TRP A 270 -9.72 13.12 -16.89
N HIS A 271 -9.24 11.88 -16.78
CA HIS A 271 -7.82 11.56 -16.75
C HIS A 271 -7.51 10.31 -17.56
N THR A 272 -6.42 10.35 -18.34
CA THR A 272 -5.81 9.17 -18.97
C THR A 272 -4.47 8.90 -18.31
N ARG A 273 -4.24 7.67 -17.87
CA ARG A 273 -2.99 7.22 -17.25
C ARG A 273 -2.41 6.05 -18.05
N ASP A 274 -1.11 6.14 -18.29
CA ASP A 274 -0.37 5.09 -19.00
C ASP A 274 0.37 4.22 -17.98
N THR A 275 0.27 2.90 -18.14
CA THR A 275 1.04 1.93 -17.35
C THR A 275 2.43 1.73 -17.91
N GLU A 276 2.75 2.16 -19.14
CA GLU A 276 4.03 2.01 -19.85
C GLU A 276 4.38 0.58 -20.28
N TYR A 277 3.83 -0.46 -19.65
CA TYR A 277 4.16 -1.86 -19.94
C TYR A 277 3.48 -2.43 -21.20
N ARG A 278 2.58 -1.67 -21.85
CA ARG A 278 1.87 -2.06 -23.10
C ARG A 278 1.23 -3.46 -23.05
N ARG A 279 0.72 -3.85 -21.88
CA ARG A 279 -0.03 -5.10 -21.65
C ARG A 279 -1.41 -4.76 -21.11
N SER A 280 -2.35 -5.69 -21.23
CA SER A 280 -3.72 -5.48 -20.78
C SER A 280 -3.78 -5.16 -19.29
N VAL A 281 -4.59 -4.14 -18.96
CA VAL A 281 -4.90 -3.84 -17.57
C VAL A 281 -5.84 -4.92 -17.06
N LYS A 282 -5.36 -5.75 -16.14
CA LYS A 282 -6.12 -6.88 -15.60
C LYS A 282 -7.13 -6.41 -14.57
N THR A 283 -6.68 -5.57 -13.62
CA THR A 283 -7.57 -4.99 -12.61
C THR A 283 -7.26 -3.52 -12.38
N VAL A 284 -8.30 -2.78 -12.00
CA VAL A 284 -8.28 -1.37 -11.62
C VAL A 284 -9.17 -1.30 -10.40
N THR A 285 -8.75 -0.61 -9.36
CA THR A 285 -9.58 -0.36 -8.18
C THR A 285 -9.33 1.05 -7.67
N PHE A 286 -10.37 1.65 -7.10
CA PHE A 286 -10.25 2.94 -6.42
C PHE A 286 -9.92 2.73 -4.94
N HIS A 287 -9.09 3.62 -4.41
CA HIS A 287 -8.86 3.79 -2.98
C HIS A 287 -8.87 5.28 -2.68
N ASP A 288 -9.99 5.78 -2.15
CA ASP A 288 -10.24 7.19 -1.95
C ASP A 288 -9.86 8.01 -3.20
N ASP A 289 -8.88 8.91 -3.09
CA ASP A 289 -8.43 9.78 -4.19
C ASP A 289 -7.30 9.16 -5.02
N LYS A 290 -7.09 7.85 -4.91
CA LYS A 290 -6.07 7.10 -5.64
C LYS A 290 -6.68 6.01 -6.50
N VAL A 291 -6.04 5.76 -7.64
CA VAL A 291 -6.36 4.65 -8.53
C VAL A 291 -5.20 3.68 -8.54
N LEU A 292 -5.51 2.42 -8.24
CA LEU A 292 -4.59 1.31 -8.35
C LEU A 292 -4.90 0.62 -9.67
N ALA A 293 -3.89 0.43 -10.52
CA ALA A 293 -4.02 -0.47 -11.67
C ALA A 293 -2.94 -1.52 -11.64
N MET A 294 -3.37 -2.74 -11.91
CA MET A 294 -2.53 -3.91 -12.01
C MET A 294 -2.48 -4.37 -13.46
N VAL A 295 -1.25 -4.55 -13.92
CA VAL A 295 -0.86 -5.22 -15.15
C VAL A 295 -0.14 -6.50 -14.75
N ALA A 296 -0.02 -7.47 -15.66
CA ALA A 296 0.58 -8.80 -15.44
C ALA A 296 1.69 -8.87 -14.37
N ASN A 297 2.71 -8.00 -14.42
CA ASN A 297 3.85 -8.04 -13.49
C ASN A 297 4.10 -6.71 -12.75
N CYS A 298 3.17 -5.75 -12.83
CA CYS A 298 3.36 -4.42 -12.24
C CYS A 298 2.08 -3.88 -11.64
N LEU A 299 2.20 -3.29 -10.45
CA LEU A 299 1.15 -2.54 -9.81
C LEU A 299 1.56 -1.06 -9.74
N LYS A 300 0.74 -0.19 -10.31
CA LYS A 300 0.93 1.27 -10.26
C LYS A 300 -0.26 1.93 -9.56
N ILE A 301 0.06 2.92 -8.74
CA ILE A 301 -0.88 3.72 -7.96
C ILE A 301 -0.69 5.18 -8.35
N TRP A 302 -1.76 5.84 -8.78
CA TRP A 302 -1.76 7.27 -9.08
C TRP A 302 -2.73 8.01 -8.17
N ASN A 303 -2.40 9.25 -7.86
CA ASN A 303 -3.37 10.17 -7.28
C ASN A 303 -4.24 10.75 -8.40
N ILE A 304 -5.56 10.80 -8.19
CA ILE A 304 -6.53 11.32 -9.16
C ILE A 304 -6.29 12.81 -9.39
N ASP A 305 -6.34 13.62 -8.32
CA ASP A 305 -6.25 15.08 -8.38
C ASP A 305 -4.97 15.61 -9.02
N THR A 306 -3.83 15.03 -8.63
CA THR A 306 -2.51 15.50 -9.10
C THR A 306 -2.06 14.79 -10.36
N GLY A 307 -2.60 13.60 -10.61
CA GLY A 307 -2.16 12.74 -11.70
C GLY A 307 -0.75 12.16 -11.58
N LYS A 308 -0.04 12.46 -10.49
CA LYS A 308 1.31 11.97 -10.26
C LYS A 308 1.24 10.53 -9.77
N MET A 309 2.20 9.74 -10.22
CA MET A 309 2.42 8.39 -9.71
C MET A 309 2.80 8.48 -8.23
N PHE A 310 1.99 7.86 -7.38
CA PHE A 310 2.25 7.76 -5.95
C PHE A 310 3.34 6.72 -5.72
N VAL A 311 3.06 5.49 -6.15
CA VAL A 311 3.96 4.33 -6.04
C VAL A 311 3.69 3.42 -7.22
N GLY A 312 4.70 2.76 -7.72
CA GLY A 312 4.47 1.54 -8.48
C GLY A 312 5.67 0.64 -8.40
N PHE A 313 5.40 -0.64 -8.23
CA PHE A 313 6.38 -1.68 -7.99
C PHE A 313 6.09 -2.88 -8.88
N GLU A 314 7.14 -3.63 -9.14
CA GLU A 314 7.05 -4.90 -9.86
C GLU A 314 6.73 -6.02 -8.87
N THR A 315 5.78 -6.87 -9.23
CA THR A 315 5.26 -7.95 -8.36
C THR A 315 6.08 -9.23 -8.46
N GLY A 316 7.28 -9.14 -9.04
CA GLY A 316 8.18 -10.25 -9.33
C GLY A 316 8.00 -10.83 -10.75
N PRO A 317 8.64 -11.97 -11.05
CA PRO A 317 8.56 -12.60 -12.37
C PRO A 317 7.23 -13.33 -12.61
N ILE A 318 6.48 -13.63 -11.54
CA ILE A 318 5.24 -14.39 -11.57
C ILE A 318 4.11 -13.47 -12.01
N GLU A 319 3.31 -13.94 -12.96
CA GLU A 319 2.16 -13.19 -13.46
C GLU A 319 1.03 -13.16 -12.44
N VAL A 320 0.44 -11.97 -12.27
CA VAL A 320 -0.70 -11.71 -11.40
C VAL A 320 -1.98 -11.78 -12.21
N ASN A 321 -2.98 -12.52 -11.75
CA ASN A 321 -4.28 -12.69 -12.37
C ASN A 321 -5.30 -11.66 -11.90
N TRP A 322 -5.39 -11.43 -10.60
CA TRP A 322 -6.39 -10.55 -9.99
C TRP A 322 -5.82 -9.80 -8.79
N MET A 323 -6.33 -8.60 -8.53
CA MET A 323 -5.98 -7.80 -7.36
C MET A 323 -7.24 -7.59 -6.52
N TYR A 324 -7.10 -7.78 -5.21
CA TYR A 324 -8.08 -7.37 -4.22
C TYR A 324 -7.45 -6.36 -3.27
N HIS A 325 -8.10 -5.20 -3.15
CA HIS A 325 -7.73 -4.14 -2.24
C HIS A 325 -8.78 -4.06 -1.12
N PHE A 326 -8.33 -4.02 0.13
CA PHE A 326 -9.22 -3.89 1.28
C PHE A 326 -9.61 -2.41 1.47
N PRO A 327 -10.91 -2.05 1.42
CA PRO A 327 -11.35 -0.66 1.53
C PRO A 327 -10.81 0.05 2.77
N GLY A 328 -10.30 1.28 2.62
CA GLY A 328 -9.79 2.09 3.72
C GLY A 328 -8.44 1.64 4.31
N SER A 329 -7.81 0.59 3.76
CA SER A 329 -6.58 0.03 4.32
C SER A 329 -5.42 0.01 3.32
N GLY A 330 -4.18 -0.09 3.83
CA GLY A 330 -2.98 -0.19 3.00
C GLY A 330 -2.68 -1.60 2.47
N LEU A 331 -3.55 -2.58 2.70
CA LEU A 331 -3.32 -3.99 2.40
C LEU A 331 -3.88 -4.39 1.02
N ILE A 332 -2.99 -4.93 0.19
CA ILE A 332 -3.31 -5.39 -1.17
C ILE A 332 -2.97 -6.87 -1.27
N MET A 333 -3.92 -7.67 -1.73
CA MET A 333 -3.72 -9.09 -2.04
C MET A 333 -3.80 -9.32 -3.54
N LEU A 334 -2.87 -10.12 -4.06
CA LEU A 334 -2.72 -10.42 -5.48
C LEU A 334 -2.84 -11.92 -5.71
N ALA A 335 -3.80 -12.32 -6.51
CA ALA A 335 -3.93 -13.67 -7.03
C ALA A 335 -2.91 -13.84 -8.15
N ASN A 336 -2.05 -14.83 -8.05
CA ASN A 336 -0.90 -15.04 -8.91
C ASN A 336 -0.85 -16.48 -9.43
N GLU A 337 -0.07 -16.70 -10.48
CA GLU A 337 0.21 -18.04 -11.04
C GLU A 337 1.19 -18.86 -10.19
N ALA A 338 1.14 -18.68 -8.87
CA ALA A 338 1.92 -19.44 -7.91
C ALA A 338 1.02 -19.93 -6.77
N PRO A 339 1.47 -20.95 -6.02
CA PRO A 339 0.73 -21.49 -4.89
C PRO A 339 0.37 -20.43 -3.85
N LYS A 340 1.33 -19.58 -3.49
CA LYS A 340 1.13 -18.58 -2.43
C LYS A 340 0.57 -17.28 -2.98
N VAL A 341 -0.58 -16.85 -2.43
CA VAL A 341 -1.20 -15.55 -2.73
C VAL A 341 -0.29 -14.43 -2.29
N SER A 342 -0.03 -13.50 -3.22
CA SER A 342 0.85 -12.37 -2.98
C SER A 342 0.19 -11.29 -2.09
N ARG A 343 0.95 -10.67 -1.19
CA ARG A 343 0.46 -9.74 -0.15
C ARG A 343 1.42 -8.57 -0.03
N TYR A 344 0.92 -7.37 -0.27
CA TYR A 344 1.67 -6.13 -0.17
C TYR A 344 0.99 -5.20 0.82
N PHE A 345 1.78 -4.54 1.65
CA PHE A 345 1.29 -3.53 2.57
C PHE A 345 2.00 -2.20 2.34
N ILE A 346 1.22 -1.12 2.30
CA ILE A 346 1.70 0.24 2.11
C ILE A 346 1.13 1.12 3.24
N PRO A 347 1.90 1.41 4.31
CA PRO A 347 1.41 2.19 5.45
C PRO A 347 0.97 3.61 5.07
N LEU A 348 1.58 4.21 4.03
CA LEU A 348 1.21 5.53 3.53
C LEU A 348 -0.07 5.54 2.66
N LEU A 349 -0.61 4.37 2.32
CA LEU A 349 -1.87 4.23 1.61
C LEU A 349 -3.05 4.22 2.58
N GLY A 350 -2.89 3.53 3.71
CA GLY A 350 -3.85 3.43 4.79
C GLY A 350 -3.32 2.54 5.91
N GLU A 351 -4.04 2.51 7.03
CA GLU A 351 -3.73 1.65 8.18
C GLU A 351 -3.98 0.17 7.83
N ALA A 352 -3.48 -0.75 8.67
CA ALA A 352 -3.83 -2.16 8.54
C ALA A 352 -5.33 -2.38 8.83
N PRO A 353 -6.00 -3.32 8.16
CA PRO A 353 -7.40 -3.62 8.43
C PRO A 353 -7.58 -4.14 9.87
N TYR A 354 -8.80 -4.06 10.41
CA TYR A 354 -9.09 -4.34 11.82
C TYR A 354 -8.59 -5.71 12.33
N TRP A 355 -8.58 -6.73 11.47
CA TRP A 355 -8.14 -8.09 11.80
C TRP A 355 -6.62 -8.27 11.78
N CYS A 356 -5.88 -7.28 11.24
CA CYS A 356 -4.43 -7.28 11.11
C CYS A 356 -3.78 -6.07 11.79
N SER A 357 -4.36 -5.53 12.86
CA SER A 357 -3.80 -4.36 13.58
C SER A 357 -2.37 -4.55 14.08
N TYR A 358 -1.98 -5.78 14.42
CA TYR A 358 -0.62 -6.13 14.82
C TYR A 358 0.43 -5.86 13.73
N LEU A 359 0.03 -5.88 12.45
CA LEU A 359 0.94 -5.64 11.34
C LEU A 359 1.59 -4.25 11.43
N ASP A 360 0.83 -3.21 11.78
CA ASP A 360 1.38 -1.86 11.93
C ASP A 360 2.40 -1.77 13.08
N GLN A 361 2.16 -2.49 14.18
CA GLN A 361 3.11 -2.61 15.29
C GLN A 361 4.40 -3.30 14.83
N THR A 362 4.28 -4.46 14.17
CA THR A 362 5.46 -5.18 13.67
C THR A 362 6.26 -4.33 12.69
N ILE A 363 5.59 -3.58 11.81
CA ILE A 363 6.29 -2.73 10.86
C ILE A 363 7.04 -1.62 11.57
N THR A 364 6.43 -1.02 12.59
CA THR A 364 7.08 0.01 13.41
C THR A 364 8.29 -0.56 14.15
N GLU A 365 8.22 -1.79 14.65
CA GLU A 365 9.34 -2.49 15.30
C GLU A 365 10.44 -2.89 14.31
N PHE A 366 10.06 -3.29 13.08
CA PHE A 366 10.99 -3.64 12.01
C PHE A 366 11.62 -2.41 11.34
N GLU A 367 10.99 -1.24 11.46
CA GLU A 367 11.63 -0.01 11.05
C GLU A 367 12.84 0.22 11.96
N PRO A 368 14.08 0.20 11.41
CA PRO A 368 15.24 0.44 12.23
C PRO A 368 15.15 1.89 12.71
N ASP A 369 14.84 2.07 14.00
CA ASP A 369 15.03 3.35 14.66
C ASP A 369 16.47 3.78 14.41
N VAL A 370 16.70 5.08 14.23
CA VAL A 370 18.06 5.64 14.04
C VAL A 370 19.01 5.15 15.14
N THR A 371 18.49 4.84 16.33
CA THR A 371 19.20 4.22 17.45
C THR A 371 19.83 2.86 17.11
N THR A 372 19.12 1.99 16.37
CA THR A 372 19.62 0.66 15.97
C THR A 372 20.77 0.71 14.95
N MET A 373 20.86 1.75 14.12
CA MET A 373 22.03 1.96 13.25
C MET A 373 23.31 2.31 14.04
N TYR A 374 23.15 2.80 15.26
CA TYR A 374 24.24 3.12 16.17
C TYR A 374 24.37 2.09 17.30
N ASP A 375 23.61 0.98 17.26
CA ASP A 375 23.74 -0.07 18.26
C ASP A 375 25.08 -0.78 18.05
N GLY A 376 25.93 -0.72 19.08
CA GLY A 376 27.33 -1.08 18.95
C GLY A 376 28.29 0.09 18.69
N TYR A 377 27.83 1.34 18.65
CA TYR A 377 28.66 2.54 18.65
C TYR A 377 28.43 3.39 19.89
N LYS A 378 29.51 3.82 20.54
CA LYS A 378 29.48 4.75 21.66
C LYS A 378 29.75 6.16 21.17
N PHE A 379 28.89 7.10 21.57
CA PHE A 379 29.13 8.54 21.36
C PHE A 379 30.16 9.04 22.35
N LEU A 380 31.21 9.71 21.85
CA LEU A 380 32.29 10.31 22.63
C LEU A 380 32.39 11.79 22.27
N THR A 381 32.51 12.63 23.30
CA THR A 381 32.82 14.05 23.11
C THR A 381 34.30 14.24 22.78
N ARG A 382 34.67 15.39 22.19
CA ARG A 382 36.06 15.71 21.85
C ARG A 382 36.99 15.68 23.08
N HIS A 383 36.51 16.07 24.26
CA HIS A 383 37.27 15.97 25.51
C HIS A 383 37.53 14.52 25.92
N GLN A 384 36.53 13.64 25.83
CA GLN A 384 36.70 12.22 26.14
C GLN A 384 37.67 11.54 25.16
N LEU A 385 37.64 11.89 23.87
CA LEU A 385 38.64 11.42 22.90
C LEU A 385 40.07 11.84 23.26
N LEU A 386 40.24 13.00 23.90
CA LEU A 386 41.54 13.49 24.37
C LEU A 386 42.02 12.64 25.54
N GLU A 387 41.15 12.40 26.53
CA GLU A 387 41.43 11.55 27.70
C GLU A 387 41.80 10.12 27.31
N TYR A 388 41.13 9.57 26.29
CA TYR A 388 41.43 8.21 25.79
C TYR A 388 42.56 8.16 24.75
N GLY A 389 43.23 9.28 24.45
CA GLY A 389 44.36 9.34 23.52
C GLY A 389 44.01 8.98 22.07
N MET A 390 42.75 9.22 21.64
CA MET A 390 42.22 8.82 20.33
C MET A 390 42.22 9.95 19.29
N MET A 391 43.01 11.02 19.50
CA MET A 391 43.02 12.19 18.61
C MET A 391 43.56 11.88 17.22
N ASP A 392 44.52 10.96 17.12
CA ASP A 392 45.15 10.58 15.84
C ASP A 392 44.19 9.83 14.90
N LEU A 393 43.09 9.30 15.44
CA LEU A 393 42.08 8.58 14.67
C LEU A 393 41.08 9.53 13.99
N ILE A 394 41.11 10.83 14.31
CA ILE A 394 40.22 11.83 13.71
C ILE A 394 40.52 11.94 12.21
N GLY A 395 39.51 11.66 11.37
CA GLY A 395 39.62 11.63 9.91
C GLY A 395 39.76 10.23 9.31
N THR A 396 39.95 9.20 10.14
CA THR A 396 39.90 7.80 9.68
C THR A 396 38.47 7.27 9.64
N LYS A 397 38.21 6.22 8.84
CA LYS A 397 36.88 5.57 8.73
C LYS A 397 36.37 4.96 10.05
N LEU A 398 37.22 4.87 11.08
CA LEU A 398 36.91 4.26 12.37
C LEU A 398 36.13 5.20 13.31
N LEU A 399 36.26 6.52 13.11
CA LEU A 399 35.56 7.56 13.86
C LEU A 399 34.57 8.26 12.95
N ARG A 400 33.29 8.20 13.27
CA ARG A 400 32.26 8.92 12.51
C ARG A 400 31.87 10.19 13.25
N ALA A 401 32.20 11.35 12.68
CA ALA A 401 31.79 12.64 13.24
C ALA A 401 30.26 12.77 13.21
N TYR A 402 29.68 13.21 14.32
CA TYR A 402 28.25 13.49 14.43
C TYR A 402 28.01 14.65 15.40
N MET A 403 27.36 15.71 14.90
CA MET A 403 27.08 16.94 15.64
C MET A 403 28.35 17.54 16.29
N HIS A 404 28.56 17.30 17.58
CA HIS A 404 29.65 17.85 18.42
C HIS A 404 30.55 16.75 19.02
N GLY A 405 30.45 15.53 18.51
CA GLY A 405 31.26 14.40 18.98
C GLY A 405 31.51 13.39 17.87
N TYR A 406 31.95 12.21 18.27
CA TYR A 406 32.26 11.12 17.35
C TYR A 406 31.69 9.80 17.85
N PHE A 407 31.24 8.97 16.93
CA PHE A 407 30.87 7.60 17.19
C PHE A 407 32.09 6.68 16.99
N VAL A 408 32.37 5.86 18.01
CA VAL A 408 33.39 4.79 18.00
C VAL A 408 32.69 3.45 18.18
N SER A 409 33.12 2.39 17.50
CA SER A 409 32.55 1.07 17.73
C SER A 409 32.88 0.57 19.15
N ASN A 410 31.92 -0.08 19.81
CA ASN A 410 32.04 -0.57 21.18
C ASN A 410 33.21 -1.55 21.33
N GLN A 411 33.50 -2.36 20.31
CA GLN A 411 34.64 -3.28 20.32
C GLN A 411 35.99 -2.55 20.36
N LEU A 412 36.13 -1.45 19.61
CA LEU A 412 37.34 -0.62 19.64
C LEU A 412 37.43 0.13 20.96
N PHE A 413 36.32 0.67 21.44
CA PHE A 413 36.25 1.37 22.73
C PHE A 413 36.67 0.45 23.89
N VAL A 414 36.19 -0.80 23.93
CA VAL A 414 36.57 -1.79 24.97
C VAL A 414 38.05 -2.13 24.89
N LYS A 415 38.59 -2.42 23.69
CA LYS A 415 40.02 -2.74 23.50
C LYS A 415 40.94 -1.60 23.94
N ILE A 416 40.55 -0.36 23.67
CA ILE A 416 41.35 0.81 24.06
C ILE A 416 41.25 1.04 25.57
N LYS A 417 40.06 0.89 26.15
CA LYS A 417 39.87 0.96 27.60
C LYS A 417 40.69 -0.11 28.34
N GLU A 418 40.73 -1.33 27.82
CA GLU A 418 41.57 -2.41 28.37
C GLU A 418 43.06 -2.06 28.29
N LYS A 419 43.54 -1.51 27.17
CA LYS A 419 44.94 -1.08 27.02
C LYS A 419 45.31 0.07 27.95
N ILE A 420 44.41 1.03 28.15
CA ILE A 420 44.62 2.16 29.08
C ILE A 420 44.65 1.66 30.52
N THR A 421 43.75 0.73 30.87
CA THR A 421 43.69 0.11 32.20
C THR A 421 44.93 -0.76 32.47
N ALA A 422 45.46 -1.44 31.44
CA ALA A 422 46.71 -2.20 31.54
C ALA A 422 47.97 -1.30 31.63
N ALA A 423 47.90 -0.07 31.11
CA ALA A 423 48.98 0.89 31.17
C ALA A 423 49.03 1.69 32.49
N THR A 424 47.99 1.61 33.33
CA THR A 424 47.95 2.23 34.66
C THR A 424 48.06 1.15 35.74
N PRO A 425 49.16 1.10 36.54
CA PRO A 425 49.21 0.21 37.69
C PRO A 425 48.18 0.67 38.73
N ALA A 426 47.35 -0.27 39.18
CA ALA A 426 46.26 -0.04 40.11
C ALA A 426 46.77 0.42 41.49
N VAL A 427 46.34 1.61 41.93
CA VAL A 427 46.08 1.86 43.35
C VAL A 427 44.72 1.24 43.63
N ILE A 428 44.74 0.13 44.37
CA ILE A 428 43.53 -0.52 44.88
C ILE A 428 42.93 0.42 45.94
N GLN A 429 41.76 0.98 45.64
CA GLN A 429 40.83 1.42 46.68
C GLN A 429 39.58 0.53 46.58
N THR A 430 39.48 -0.38 47.53
CA THR A 430 38.26 -1.10 47.86
C THR A 430 37.19 -0.09 48.25
N SER A 431 36.07 -0.05 47.53
CA SER A 431 34.84 0.52 48.04
C SER A 431 33.71 -0.48 47.90
N THR A 432 33.25 -0.90 49.07
CA THR A 432 32.04 -1.67 49.32
C THR A 432 30.81 -0.94 48.78
N VAL A 433 29.85 -1.76 48.34
CA VAL A 433 28.50 -1.36 47.96
C VAL A 433 27.82 -0.54 49.06
N SER A 434 27.32 0.64 48.72
CA SER A 434 26.17 1.26 49.38
C SER A 434 25.31 2.03 48.37
N LYS A 435 24.05 1.62 48.26
CA LYS A 435 22.99 2.35 47.56
C LYS A 435 22.67 3.66 48.28
N ASN A 436 22.33 4.68 47.47
CA ASN A 436 21.54 5.88 47.75
C ASN A 436 22.05 6.89 48.80
N VAL A 437 22.53 8.06 48.32
CA VAL A 437 22.12 9.40 48.80
C VAL A 437 22.28 10.41 47.64
N GLN A 438 21.27 11.26 47.44
CA GLN A 438 21.23 12.38 46.49
C GLN A 438 22.12 13.54 46.97
N ILE A 439 22.90 14.17 46.09
CA ILE A 439 23.37 15.56 46.30
C ILE A 439 23.31 16.31 44.96
N ALA A 440 22.41 17.29 44.90
CA ALA A 440 22.30 18.27 43.83
C ALA A 440 23.49 19.24 43.89
N SER A 441 24.20 19.45 42.77
CA SER A 441 25.07 20.61 42.58
C SER A 441 24.33 21.64 41.73
N THR A 442 24.11 22.80 42.32
CA THR A 442 23.37 23.93 41.74
C THR A 442 24.11 24.55 40.56
N LYS A 443 23.37 24.90 39.50
CA LYS A 443 23.87 25.49 38.24
C LYS A 443 24.80 26.70 38.42
N ALA A 444 24.63 27.47 39.49
CA ALA A 444 25.40 28.67 39.79
C ALA A 444 26.91 28.42 40.00
N GLU A 445 27.30 27.25 40.55
CA GLU A 445 28.72 26.95 40.77
C GLU A 445 29.45 26.60 39.47
N LYS A 446 28.75 26.04 38.48
CA LYS A 446 29.31 25.74 37.16
C LYS A 446 29.47 27.00 36.31
N GLU A 447 28.56 27.96 36.46
CA GLU A 447 28.61 29.24 35.75
C GLU A 447 29.74 30.15 36.25
N ALA A 448 30.05 30.12 37.55
CA ALA A 448 31.15 30.89 38.13
C ALA A 448 32.54 30.42 37.70
N ILE A 449 32.72 29.11 37.51
CA ILE A 449 34.00 28.51 37.05
C ILE A 449 34.25 28.85 35.58
N THR A 450 33.21 28.83 34.74
CA THR A 450 33.32 29.20 33.32
C THR A 450 33.57 30.69 33.09
N ALA A 451 33.09 31.56 33.98
CA ALA A 451 33.34 33.00 33.88
C ALA A 451 34.80 33.35 34.24
N ALA A 452 35.39 32.67 35.23
CA ALA A 452 36.79 32.87 35.61
C ALA A 452 37.77 32.41 34.51
N GLU A 453 37.46 31.31 33.81
CA GLU A 453 38.26 30.82 32.68
C GLU A 453 38.16 31.72 31.43
N MET A 454 37.08 32.48 31.27
CA MET A 454 36.90 33.43 30.16
C MET A 454 37.68 34.73 30.35
N ASP A 455 37.80 35.24 31.58
CA ASP A 455 38.55 36.47 31.88
C ASP A 455 40.07 36.27 31.75
N GLU A 456 40.56 35.06 31.98
CA GLU A 456 41.98 34.72 31.83
C GLU A 456 42.40 34.66 30.34
N ALA A 457 41.52 34.14 29.47
CA ALA A 457 41.74 34.04 28.03
C ALA A 457 41.66 35.38 27.27
N ALA A 458 40.98 36.39 27.83
CA ALA A 458 40.83 37.72 27.22
C ALA A 458 42.09 38.61 27.34
N SER A 459 43.04 38.23 28.20
CA SER A 459 44.26 39.00 28.53
C SER A 459 45.47 38.75 27.60
N ASP A 460 45.33 37.83 26.64
CA ASP A 460 46.45 37.31 25.85
C ASP A 460 46.75 38.18 24.60
N ASN A 461 47.82 38.99 24.67
CA ASN A 461 48.19 39.99 23.66
C ASN A 461 48.73 39.44 22.32
N ARG A 462 48.59 38.14 22.03
CA ARG A 462 49.25 37.47 20.90
C ARG A 462 48.48 37.54 19.56
N PHE A 463 47.22 37.96 19.57
CA PHE A 463 46.31 37.90 18.39
C PHE A 463 45.94 39.27 17.78
N THR A 464 46.77 40.29 17.96
CA THR A 464 46.48 41.65 17.43
C THR A 464 46.77 41.83 15.94
N LYS A 465 47.43 40.88 15.26
CA LYS A 465 47.95 41.05 13.88
C LYS A 465 47.14 40.40 12.74
N LEU A 466 45.96 39.84 13.00
CA LEU A 466 45.13 39.20 11.96
C LEU A 466 43.75 39.86 11.87
N LYS A 467 43.71 41.15 11.46
CA LYS A 467 42.47 41.85 11.09
C LYS A 467 42.42 42.09 9.59
N LEU A 468 41.72 41.23 8.85
CA LEU A 468 41.23 41.48 7.49
C LEU A 468 39.70 41.36 7.49
N ALA A 469 39.03 42.46 7.14
CA ALA A 469 37.63 42.73 7.46
C ALA A 469 36.54 42.04 6.59
N ARG A 470 36.86 40.98 5.84
CA ARG A 470 35.88 40.31 4.94
C ARG A 470 35.60 38.84 5.23
N MET A 471 36.25 38.25 6.23
CA MET A 471 36.01 36.85 6.64
C MET A 471 36.10 36.67 8.15
N THR A 472 35.34 37.45 8.91
CA THR A 472 35.16 37.20 10.34
C THR A 472 33.68 36.96 10.61
N CYS A 473 33.29 35.69 10.71
CA CYS A 473 32.12 35.31 11.49
C CYS A 473 32.54 35.43 12.95
N ASP A 474 32.02 36.44 13.65
CA ASP A 474 32.28 36.63 15.07
C ASP A 474 31.62 35.50 15.86
N ILE A 475 32.44 34.63 16.47
CA ILE A 475 31.98 33.47 17.24
C ILE A 475 31.20 33.93 18.49
N ALA A 476 31.47 35.14 19.00
CA ALA A 476 30.71 35.75 20.10
C ALA A 476 29.25 36.08 19.74
N ASN A 477 28.91 36.23 18.46
CA ASN A 477 27.55 36.55 17.99
C ASN A 477 26.83 35.36 17.33
N ALA A 478 27.45 34.18 17.28
CA ALA A 478 26.81 33.02 16.67
C ALA A 478 25.53 32.60 17.41
N GLU A 479 25.51 32.72 18.74
CA GLU A 479 24.31 32.45 19.54
C GLU A 479 23.24 33.53 19.35
N SER A 480 23.62 34.81 19.23
CA SER A 480 22.67 35.91 19.02
C SER A 480 22.06 35.91 17.61
N ASP A 481 22.81 35.50 16.59
CA ASP A 481 22.33 35.37 15.21
C ASP A 481 21.46 34.12 15.01
N LEU A 482 21.78 33.00 15.66
CA LEU A 482 20.91 31.81 15.64
C LEU A 482 19.58 32.07 16.36
N ILE A 483 19.59 32.83 17.46
CA ILE A 483 18.37 33.26 18.16
C ILE A 483 17.55 34.20 17.28
N ARG A 484 18.17 35.16 16.56
CA ARG A 484 17.46 36.02 15.59
C ARG A 484 16.86 35.21 14.44
N ILE A 485 17.59 34.25 13.87
CA ILE A 485 17.10 33.40 12.78
C ILE A 485 15.92 32.54 13.27
N HIS A 486 15.98 32.04 14.51
CA HIS A 486 14.90 31.28 15.11
C HIS A 486 13.65 32.14 15.37
N GLN A 487 13.82 33.35 15.91
CA GLN A 487 12.73 34.32 16.13
C GLN A 487 12.09 34.75 14.81
N ALA A 488 12.89 35.04 13.77
CA ALA A 488 12.38 35.36 12.43
C ALA A 488 11.60 34.20 11.80
N ARG A 489 12.01 32.95 12.04
CA ARG A 489 11.25 31.76 11.62
C ARG A 489 9.92 31.64 12.35
N LEU A 490 9.89 31.91 13.65
CA LEU A 490 8.67 31.86 14.45
C LEU A 490 7.69 32.96 14.03
N GLU A 491 8.17 34.17 13.76
CA GLU A 491 7.36 35.27 13.23
C GLU A 491 6.77 34.94 11.86
N LYS A 492 7.56 34.39 10.95
CA LYS A 492 7.08 33.95 9.63
C LYS A 492 6.03 32.83 9.74
N LYS A 493 6.15 31.95 10.75
CA LYS A 493 5.15 30.91 11.04
C LYS A 493 3.87 31.50 11.63
N ARG A 494 3.97 32.53 12.49
CA ARG A 494 2.82 33.28 13.02
C ARG A 494 2.07 34.05 11.92
N GLN A 495 2.78 34.80 11.08
CA GLN A 495 2.19 35.51 9.93
C GLN A 495 1.47 34.57 8.95
N ARG A 496 2.02 33.37 8.69
CA ARG A 496 1.34 32.35 7.87
C ARG A 496 0.07 31.81 8.53
N LYS A 497 0.04 31.66 9.86
CA LYS A 497 -1.17 31.27 10.59
C LYS A 497 -2.23 32.38 10.56
N GLU A 498 -1.84 33.64 10.73
CA GLU A 498 -2.75 34.78 10.62
C GLU A 498 -3.33 34.92 9.22
N LEU A 499 -2.52 34.79 8.17
CA LEU A 499 -3.02 34.78 6.79
C LEU A 499 -4.00 33.64 6.52
N ARG A 500 -3.78 32.46 7.10
CA ARG A 500 -4.73 31.34 7.02
C ARG A 500 -6.03 31.65 7.77
N LYS A 501 -5.95 32.29 8.94
CA LYS A 501 -7.11 32.70 9.74
C LYS A 501 -7.94 33.79 9.03
N ILE A 502 -7.27 34.75 8.39
CA ILE A 502 -7.93 35.78 7.57
C ILE A 502 -8.61 35.16 6.34
N ARG A 503 -7.97 34.19 5.67
CA ARG A 503 -8.59 33.47 4.55
C ARG A 503 -9.81 32.65 4.98
N ALA A 504 -9.73 31.98 6.13
CA ALA A 504 -10.86 31.24 6.70
C ALA A 504 -12.02 32.19 7.04
N ALA A 505 -11.75 33.30 7.74
CA ALA A 505 -12.78 34.29 8.06
C ALA A 505 -13.41 34.94 6.81
N ARG A 506 -12.63 35.12 5.74
CA ARG A 506 -13.15 35.62 4.45
C ARG A 506 -14.01 34.58 3.72
N ALA A 507 -13.68 33.30 3.85
CA ALA A 507 -14.52 32.21 3.33
C ALA A 507 -15.83 32.13 4.11
N ASP A 508 -15.78 32.19 5.44
CA ASP A 508 -16.98 32.18 6.30
C ASP A 508 -17.89 33.39 6.05
N ALA A 509 -17.31 34.57 5.78
CA ALA A 509 -18.07 35.77 5.43
C ALA A 509 -18.70 35.72 4.03
N LEU A 510 -18.15 34.92 3.11
CA LEU A 510 -18.76 34.67 1.79
C LEU A 510 -19.92 33.68 1.89
N VAL A 511 -19.80 32.67 2.74
CA VAL A 511 -20.88 31.72 3.03
C VAL A 511 -22.08 32.43 3.68
N LYS A 512 -21.84 33.30 4.67
CA LYS A 512 -22.90 34.09 5.33
C LYS A 512 -23.53 35.21 4.47
N LYS A 513 -23.03 35.46 3.26
CA LYS A 513 -23.64 36.41 2.31
C LYS A 513 -24.52 35.72 1.26
N GLN A 514 -24.51 34.39 1.23
CA GLN A 514 -25.33 33.57 0.32
C GLN A 514 -26.57 32.99 1.02
N ASP A 515 -26.63 33.08 2.35
CA ASP A 515 -27.84 33.05 3.17
C ASP A 515 -28.37 34.48 3.35
#